data_AF-D6CTJ8-F1
#
_entry.id   AF-D6CTJ8-F1
#
_cell.length_a   1.000
_cell.length_b   1.000
_cell.length_c   1.000
_cell.angle_alpha   90.00
_cell.angle_beta   90.00
_cell.angle_gamma   90.00
#
_symmetry.space_group_name_H-M   'P 1'
#
loop_
_entity.id
_entity.type
_entity.pdbx_description
1 polymer ?
#
loop_
_entity_poly.entity_id
_entity_poly.type
_entity_poly.pdbx_seq_one_letter_code
_entity_poly.pdbx_strand_id
1 'polypeptide(L)'
;MALLLSVQPAAPGDPFQGEPVLLAEVKAQARIDADLTADDALIQGIIAGARAQAEVRTGAAIRQAIYLQTMDGFPPFGRPLVLAHAGIQSVQAITYADPLAENQRLSLDPSTLDTVNRGRELLLAPLSVPAWTRKAPYAQPGAAMHGVWPQTGRSERAVEITYLAGFAPEDFVSRYPSVRIWILMACAWAYAQREMFMLKLRGSGFEELPPDYMQSLLEPLTVPPRF
;
A
#
# COMPACT_ATOMS: atom_id res chain seq x y z
N MET A 1 0.46 18.95 -7.51
CA MET A 1 -0.14 17.61 -7.34
C MET A 1 0.28 17.10 -5.99
N ALA A 2 -0.32 17.67 -4.94
CA ALA A 2 -0.26 17.12 -3.60
C ALA A 2 -1.00 15.78 -3.61
N LEU A 3 -0.39 14.77 -3.01
CA LEU A 3 -1.00 13.44 -2.85
C LEU A 3 -1.26 13.23 -1.37
N LEU A 4 -2.52 13.05 -1.01
CA LEU A 4 -2.92 12.65 0.33
C LEU A 4 -3.47 11.23 0.26
N LEU A 5 -3.08 10.41 1.23
CA LEU A 5 -3.44 9.01 1.32
C LEU A 5 -4.00 8.73 2.70
N SER A 6 -5.21 8.18 2.75
CA SER A 6 -5.84 7.77 4.01
C SER A 6 -6.29 6.32 3.93
N VAL A 7 -6.11 5.59 5.02
CA VAL A 7 -6.53 4.19 5.16
C VAL A 7 -7.89 4.17 5.87
N GLN A 8 -8.84 3.42 5.31
CA GLN A 8 -10.10 3.10 5.97
C GLN A 8 -10.08 1.65 6.46
N PRO A 9 -10.57 1.38 7.69
CA PRO A 9 -10.64 0.02 8.18
C PRO A 9 -11.57 -0.80 7.28
N ALA A 10 -11.16 -2.03 6.96
CA ALA A 10 -12.10 -3.04 6.50
C ALA A 10 -13.19 -3.25 7.58
N ALA A 11 -14.38 -3.69 7.18
CA ALA A 11 -15.59 -3.89 8.00
C ALA A 11 -15.32 -4.34 9.47
N PRO A 12 -16.19 -4.00 10.44
CA PRO A 12 -15.94 -4.24 11.86
C PRO A 12 -15.71 -5.73 12.15
N GLY A 13 -14.43 -6.08 12.35
CA GLY A 13 -13.94 -7.39 12.75
C GLY A 13 -12.89 -7.22 13.87
N ASP A 14 -12.39 -8.32 14.40
CA ASP A 14 -11.31 -8.30 15.39
C ASP A 14 -10.13 -7.46 14.85
N PRO A 15 -9.60 -6.47 15.62
CA PRO A 15 -8.53 -5.59 15.16
C PRO A 15 -7.26 -6.32 14.73
N PHE A 16 -7.09 -7.59 15.09
CA PHE A 16 -5.95 -8.43 14.70
C PHE A 16 -6.26 -9.39 13.53
N GLN A 17 -7.46 -9.34 12.96
CA GLN A 17 -7.74 -10.06 11.72
C GLN A 17 -6.98 -9.45 10.54
N GLY A 18 -6.42 -10.33 9.72
CA GLY A 18 -5.66 -9.94 8.52
C GLY A 18 -4.19 -9.62 8.77
N GLU A 19 -3.64 -9.91 9.96
CA GLU A 19 -2.20 -9.78 10.20
C GLU A 19 -1.39 -10.79 9.38
N PRO A 20 -0.17 -10.41 8.91
CA PRO A 20 0.67 -11.27 8.07
C PRO A 20 1.30 -12.45 8.84
N VAL A 21 1.26 -12.39 10.17
CA VAL A 21 1.77 -13.41 11.09
C VAL A 21 0.80 -13.57 12.26
N LEU A 22 0.68 -14.79 12.78
CA LEU A 22 -0.21 -15.11 13.90
C LEU A 22 0.51 -14.98 15.24
N LEU A 23 -0.27 -14.77 16.30
CA LEU A 23 0.22 -14.73 17.68
C LEU A 23 1.06 -15.98 18.03
N ALA A 24 0.57 -17.18 17.70
CA ALA A 24 1.28 -18.43 17.97
C ALA A 24 2.63 -18.52 17.25
N GLU A 25 2.75 -17.92 16.07
CA GLU A 25 3.98 -17.93 15.27
C GLU A 25 5.02 -17.00 15.88
N VAL A 26 4.59 -15.85 16.38
CA VAL A 26 5.46 -14.92 17.12
C VAL A 26 5.89 -15.53 18.46
N LYS A 27 4.99 -16.21 19.19
CA LYS A 27 5.35 -16.92 20.42
C LYS A 27 6.39 -17.99 20.15
N ALA A 28 6.20 -18.81 19.10
CA ALA A 28 7.17 -19.80 18.68
C ALA A 28 8.52 -19.16 18.31
N GLN A 29 8.51 -18.06 17.54
CA GLN A 29 9.73 -17.32 17.18
C GLN A 29 10.47 -16.76 18.40
N ALA A 30 9.72 -16.24 19.38
CA ALA A 30 10.24 -15.67 20.62
C ALA A 30 10.56 -16.73 21.69
N ARG A 31 10.34 -18.03 21.40
CA ARG A 31 10.51 -19.17 22.33
C ARG A 31 9.66 -19.03 23.60
N ILE A 32 8.43 -18.57 23.44
CA ILE A 32 7.42 -18.45 24.49
C ILE A 32 6.48 -19.66 24.41
N ASP A 33 6.22 -20.32 25.53
CA ASP A 33 5.29 -21.45 25.59
C ASP A 33 3.85 -21.01 25.22
N ALA A 34 3.14 -21.88 24.49
CA ALA A 34 1.85 -21.54 23.89
C ALA A 34 0.76 -21.22 24.94
N ASP A 35 0.83 -21.85 26.10
CA ASP A 35 -0.08 -21.70 27.24
C ASP A 35 0.18 -20.43 28.08
N LEU A 36 1.32 -19.76 27.89
CA LEU A 36 1.61 -18.50 28.58
C LEU A 36 0.88 -17.32 27.91
N THR A 37 -0.26 -16.91 28.45
CA THR A 37 -1.14 -15.90 27.80
C THR A 37 -1.02 -14.48 28.34
N ALA A 38 -0.22 -14.25 29.39
CA ALA A 38 -0.13 -12.95 30.07
C ALA A 38 0.26 -11.79 29.13
N ASP A 39 1.07 -12.07 28.11
CA ASP A 39 1.60 -11.07 27.18
C ASP A 39 0.89 -11.09 25.81
N ASP A 40 -0.17 -11.87 25.62
CA ASP A 40 -0.80 -12.04 24.30
C ASP A 40 -1.26 -10.70 23.69
N ALA A 41 -1.87 -9.82 24.50
CA ALA A 41 -2.28 -8.49 24.06
C ALA A 41 -1.10 -7.59 23.67
N LEU A 42 0.02 -7.69 24.39
CA LEU A 42 1.25 -6.97 24.05
C LEU A 42 1.81 -7.47 22.71
N ILE A 43 1.90 -8.79 22.53
CA ILE A 43 2.42 -9.42 21.32
C ILE A 43 1.54 -9.05 20.11
N GLN A 44 0.22 -9.01 20.28
CA GLN A 44 -0.71 -8.54 19.25
C GLN A 44 -0.45 -7.08 18.84
N GLY A 45 -0.18 -6.19 19.79
CA GLY A 45 0.24 -4.80 19.50
C GLY A 45 1.58 -4.73 18.76
N ILE A 46 2.54 -5.59 19.14
CA ILE A 46 3.85 -5.69 18.48
C ILE A 46 3.69 -6.16 17.03
N ILE A 47 2.83 -7.14 16.75
CA ILE A 47 2.55 -7.62 15.39
C ILE A 47 2.06 -6.47 14.51
N ALA A 48 1.08 -5.70 15.00
CA ALA A 48 0.56 -4.55 14.29
C ALA A 48 1.64 -3.48 14.03
N GLY A 49 2.51 -3.23 15.00
CA GLY A 49 3.63 -2.30 14.88
C GLY A 49 4.70 -2.76 13.88
N ALA A 50 5.09 -4.04 13.92
CA ALA A 50 6.07 -4.62 13.01
C ALA A 50 5.57 -4.62 11.56
N ARG A 51 4.30 -4.96 11.32
CA ARG A 51 3.67 -4.82 10.00
C ARG A 51 3.70 -3.36 9.54
N ALA A 52 3.26 -2.41 10.36
CA ALA A 52 3.26 -0.99 9.98
C ALA A 52 4.67 -0.50 9.62
N GLN A 53 5.69 -0.97 10.34
CA GLN A 53 7.09 -0.67 10.02
C GLN A 53 7.51 -1.27 8.66
N ALA A 54 7.11 -2.50 8.35
CA ALA A 54 7.36 -3.12 7.05
C ALA A 54 6.65 -2.38 5.91
N GLU A 55 5.41 -1.95 6.10
CA GLU A 55 4.64 -1.18 5.12
C GLU A 55 5.32 0.16 4.81
N VAL A 56 5.79 0.88 5.83
CA VAL A 56 6.53 2.14 5.64
C VAL A 56 7.84 1.92 4.87
N ARG A 57 8.60 0.87 5.22
CA ARG A 57 9.89 0.58 4.57
C ARG A 57 9.74 0.13 3.13
N THR A 58 8.67 -0.61 2.83
CA THR A 58 8.45 -1.19 1.50
C THR A 58 7.60 -0.32 0.59
N GLY A 59 6.80 0.60 1.14
CA GLY A 59 5.74 1.32 0.43
C GLY A 59 4.63 0.41 -0.12
N ALA A 60 4.53 -0.83 0.40
CA ALA A 60 3.47 -1.77 0.08
C ALA A 60 2.40 -1.76 1.17
N ALA A 61 1.14 -1.95 0.76
CA ALA A 61 0.12 -2.40 1.71
C ALA A 61 0.35 -3.89 1.98
N ILE A 62 0.50 -4.27 3.25
CA ILE A 62 0.67 -5.68 3.65
C ILE A 62 -0.66 -6.19 4.17
N ARG A 63 -1.23 -5.51 5.17
CA ARG A 63 -2.57 -5.84 5.64
C ARG A 63 -3.61 -5.27 4.68
N GLN A 64 -4.58 -6.11 4.35
CA GLN A 64 -5.66 -5.73 3.46
C GLN A 64 -6.52 -4.60 4.05
N ALA A 65 -6.63 -3.50 3.31
CA ALA A 65 -7.43 -2.34 3.68
C ALA A 65 -7.91 -1.57 2.44
N ILE A 66 -8.88 -0.69 2.64
CA ILE A 66 -9.36 0.24 1.61
C ILE A 66 -8.58 1.54 1.76
N TYR A 67 -8.04 2.04 0.66
CA TYR A 67 -7.25 3.25 0.61
C TYR A 67 -7.94 4.29 -0.25
N LEU A 68 -7.89 5.54 0.20
CA LEU A 68 -8.30 6.70 -0.56
C LEU A 68 -7.06 7.53 -0.91
N GLN A 69 -6.80 7.65 -2.21
CA GLN A 69 -5.76 8.52 -2.75
C GLN A 69 -6.41 9.75 -3.39
N THR A 70 -5.99 10.93 -2.96
CA THR A 70 -6.50 12.20 -3.50
C THR A 70 -5.41 13.01 -4.17
N MET A 71 -5.77 13.73 -5.23
CA MET A 71 -4.85 14.48 -6.08
C MET A 71 -5.51 15.76 -6.59
N ASP A 72 -4.71 16.80 -6.86
CA ASP A 72 -5.18 18.09 -7.41
C ASP A 72 -5.70 18.02 -8.86
N GLY A 73 -5.58 16.86 -9.53
CA GLY A 73 -5.97 16.66 -10.91
C GLY A 73 -5.39 15.38 -11.50
N PHE A 74 -5.84 15.01 -12.70
CA PHE A 74 -5.23 13.90 -13.44
C PHE A 74 -3.87 14.30 -14.03
N PRO A 75 -2.95 13.34 -14.25
CA PRO A 75 -1.68 13.61 -14.91
C PRO A 75 -1.87 14.22 -16.31
N PRO A 76 -1.06 15.23 -16.70
CA PRO A 76 -1.21 15.87 -17.99
C PRO A 76 -0.73 14.94 -19.13
N PHE A 77 -1.18 15.23 -20.35
CA PHE A 77 -0.74 14.58 -21.59
C PHE A 77 -0.98 13.06 -21.65
N GLY A 78 -2.00 12.55 -20.96
CA GLY A 78 -2.32 11.12 -20.96
C GLY A 78 -1.25 10.26 -20.25
N ARG A 79 -0.41 10.88 -19.40
CA ARG A 79 0.56 10.13 -18.60
C ARG A 79 -0.16 9.15 -17.67
N PRO A 80 0.38 7.94 -17.47
CA PRO A 80 -0.22 7.01 -16.51
C PRO A 80 -0.24 7.59 -15.10
N LEU A 81 -1.34 7.36 -14.39
CA LEU A 81 -1.52 7.67 -12.98
C LEU A 81 -1.00 6.50 -12.17
N VAL A 82 -0.11 6.76 -11.21
CA VAL A 82 0.44 5.71 -10.35
C VAL A 82 -0.32 5.68 -9.02
N LEU A 83 -0.71 4.49 -8.59
CA LEU A 83 -1.29 4.31 -7.27
C LEU A 83 -0.18 4.20 -6.21
N ALA A 84 -0.45 4.72 -5.02
CA ALA A 84 0.57 4.98 -4.00
C ALA A 84 1.18 3.71 -3.39
N HIS A 85 0.41 2.64 -3.26
CA HIS A 85 0.85 1.38 -2.65
C HIS A 85 1.15 0.29 -3.68
N ALA A 86 2.08 -0.60 -3.35
CA ALA A 86 2.09 -1.95 -3.92
C ALA A 86 0.99 -2.84 -3.31
N GLY A 87 0.71 -3.97 -3.98
CA GLY A 87 -0.27 -4.95 -3.50
C GLY A 87 -1.71 -4.56 -3.77
N ILE A 88 -1.96 -3.75 -4.81
CA ILE A 88 -3.32 -3.36 -5.18
C ILE A 88 -4.06 -4.56 -5.78
N GLN A 89 -5.20 -4.88 -5.19
CA GLN A 89 -6.07 -5.98 -5.63
C GLN A 89 -7.11 -5.48 -6.62
N SER A 90 -7.73 -4.33 -6.35
CA SER A 90 -8.76 -3.76 -7.23
C SER A 90 -8.93 -2.25 -7.02
N VAL A 91 -9.23 -1.54 -8.10
CA VAL A 91 -9.70 -0.15 -8.04
C VAL A 91 -11.22 -0.18 -7.93
N GLN A 92 -11.75 0.40 -6.86
CA GLN A 92 -13.17 0.33 -6.53
C GLN A 92 -13.95 1.50 -7.11
N ALA A 93 -13.40 2.72 -7.01
CA ALA A 93 -14.05 3.92 -7.50
C ALA A 93 -13.02 4.99 -7.89
N ILE A 94 -13.32 5.72 -8.96
CA ILE A 94 -12.59 6.92 -9.35
C ILE A 94 -13.62 8.03 -9.49
N THR A 95 -13.47 9.11 -8.73
CA THR A 95 -14.30 10.30 -8.87
C THR A 95 -13.44 11.53 -9.08
N TYR A 96 -13.96 12.51 -9.81
CA TYR A 96 -13.26 13.76 -10.05
C TYR A 96 -14.20 14.97 -10.06
N ALA A 97 -13.68 16.14 -9.71
CA ALA A 97 -14.44 17.38 -9.72
C ALA A 97 -14.85 17.76 -11.15
N ASP A 98 -16.12 18.10 -11.35
CA ASP A 98 -16.63 18.55 -12.63
C ASP A 98 -16.04 19.93 -13.00
N PRO A 99 -15.40 20.09 -14.18
CA PRO A 99 -14.89 21.38 -14.61
C PRO A 99 -15.97 22.40 -14.97
N LEU A 100 -17.22 21.97 -15.22
CA LEU A 100 -18.33 22.81 -15.66
C LEU A 100 -19.32 23.14 -14.54
N ALA A 101 -19.31 22.39 -13.45
CA ALA A 101 -20.24 22.55 -12.33
C ALA A 101 -19.48 22.55 -10.99
N GLU A 102 -19.54 23.68 -10.29
CA GLU A 102 -18.97 23.82 -8.96
C GLU A 102 -19.68 22.87 -7.97
N ASN A 103 -18.91 22.20 -7.11
CA ASN A 103 -19.38 21.20 -6.13
C ASN A 103 -19.99 19.91 -6.70
N GLN A 104 -19.95 19.69 -8.01
CA GLN A 104 -20.33 18.42 -8.60
C GLN A 104 -19.10 17.53 -8.81
N ARG A 105 -19.26 16.22 -8.57
CA ARG A 105 -18.25 15.19 -8.90
C ARG A 105 -18.80 14.23 -9.93
N LEU A 106 -17.93 13.83 -10.85
CA LEU A 106 -18.20 12.84 -11.89
C LEU A 106 -17.50 11.54 -11.53
N SER A 107 -18.06 10.41 -11.97
CA SER A 107 -17.48 9.08 -11.80
C SER A 107 -16.79 8.65 -13.09
N LEU A 108 -15.61 8.05 -12.96
CA LEU A 108 -14.90 7.38 -14.04
C LEU A 108 -14.90 5.88 -13.77
N ASP A 109 -15.43 5.09 -14.70
CA ASP A 109 -15.46 3.64 -14.56
C ASP A 109 -14.03 3.07 -14.72
N PRO A 110 -13.46 2.40 -13.69
CA PRO A 110 -12.14 1.80 -13.78
C PRO A 110 -11.99 0.77 -14.90
N SER A 111 -13.08 0.12 -15.34
CA SER A 111 -13.06 -0.86 -16.43
C SER A 111 -12.72 -0.24 -17.80
N THR A 112 -12.86 1.08 -17.92
CA THR A 112 -12.52 1.86 -19.12
C THR A 112 -11.06 2.31 -19.16
N LEU A 113 -10.24 1.87 -18.20
CA LEU A 113 -8.83 2.22 -18.09
C LEU A 113 -7.94 1.01 -18.35
N ASP A 114 -6.80 1.26 -18.96
CA ASP A 114 -5.73 0.27 -19.04
C ASP A 114 -5.03 0.19 -17.69
N THR A 115 -4.90 -1.04 -17.19
CA THR A 115 -4.11 -1.34 -15.99
C THR A 115 -2.73 -1.83 -16.41
N VAL A 116 -1.70 -1.11 -16.01
CA VAL A 116 -0.30 -1.43 -16.35
C VAL A 116 0.45 -1.74 -15.06
N ASN A 117 0.88 -2.99 -14.91
CA ASN A 117 1.79 -3.38 -13.84
C ASN A 117 3.23 -3.07 -14.25
N ARG A 118 3.90 -2.16 -13.52
CA ARG A 118 5.35 -1.95 -13.64
C ARG A 118 6.03 -2.43 -12.37
N GLY A 119 6.44 -3.69 -12.38
CA GLY A 119 7.02 -4.33 -11.21
C GLY A 119 5.98 -4.43 -10.09
N ARG A 120 6.15 -3.65 -9.03
CA ARG A 120 5.30 -3.64 -7.84
C ARG A 120 4.28 -2.51 -7.83
N GLU A 121 4.31 -1.64 -8.84
CA GLU A 121 3.42 -0.50 -8.96
C GLU A 121 2.30 -0.80 -9.95
N LEU A 122 1.07 -0.43 -9.59
CA LEU A 122 -0.05 -0.41 -10.51
C LEU A 122 -0.23 1.01 -11.05
N LEU A 123 -0.24 1.11 -12.38
CA LEU A 123 -0.51 2.34 -13.10
C LEU A 123 -1.86 2.20 -13.81
N LEU A 124 -2.65 3.27 -13.76
CA LEU A 124 -3.85 3.44 -14.56
C LEU A 124 -3.50 4.34 -15.73
N ALA A 125 -3.97 4.00 -16.93
CA ALA A 125 -3.83 4.85 -18.10
C ALA A 125 -5.17 4.94 -18.84
N PRO A 126 -5.49 6.09 -19.47
CA PRO A 126 -6.64 6.16 -20.36
C PRO A 126 -6.42 5.18 -21.52
N LEU A 127 -7.46 4.46 -21.91
CA LEU A 127 -7.42 3.49 -23.02
C LEU A 127 -6.73 4.11 -24.24
N SER A 128 -5.59 3.52 -24.60
CA SER A 128 -4.74 4.03 -25.68
C SER A 128 -5.33 3.64 -27.03
N VAL A 129 -5.73 4.61 -27.85
CA VAL A 129 -5.93 4.32 -29.28
C VAL A 129 -4.57 4.31 -30.01
N PRO A 130 -4.40 3.46 -31.05
CA PRO A 130 -3.14 3.36 -31.78
C PRO A 130 -2.64 4.73 -32.26
N ALA A 131 -1.32 4.95 -32.18
CA ALA A 131 -0.67 6.22 -32.46
C ALA A 131 -1.08 6.90 -33.80
N TRP A 132 -1.46 6.10 -34.80
CA TRP A 132 -1.95 6.57 -36.11
C TRP A 132 -3.27 7.38 -36.02
N THR A 133 -4.13 7.08 -35.05
CA THR A 133 -5.43 7.79 -34.86
C THR A 133 -5.29 9.16 -34.20
N ARG A 134 -4.11 9.49 -33.62
CA ARG A 134 -3.83 10.79 -33.00
C ARG A 134 -3.73 11.97 -33.98
N LYS A 135 -3.79 11.73 -35.29
CA LYS A 135 -3.74 12.76 -36.34
C LYS A 135 -5.12 13.23 -36.83
N ALA A 136 -6.21 13.00 -36.10
CA ALA A 136 -7.50 13.61 -36.45
C ALA A 136 -7.53 15.08 -35.95
N PRO A 137 -7.51 16.11 -36.84
CA PRO A 137 -7.40 17.51 -36.43
C PRO A 137 -8.73 18.10 -35.89
N TYR A 138 -9.80 17.30 -35.87
CA TYR A 138 -11.15 17.73 -35.51
C TYR A 138 -11.82 16.66 -34.65
N ALA A 139 -11.38 16.53 -33.39
CA ALA A 139 -12.22 15.87 -32.40
C ALA A 139 -13.44 16.77 -32.14
N GLN A 140 -14.64 16.24 -32.35
CA GLN A 140 -15.89 16.96 -32.07
C GLN A 140 -15.93 17.42 -30.61
N PRO A 141 -16.49 18.59 -30.29
CA PRO A 141 -16.74 18.99 -28.91
C PRO A 141 -17.60 17.92 -28.23
N GLY A 142 -17.07 17.25 -27.20
CA GLY A 142 -17.75 16.18 -26.48
C GLY A 142 -17.34 14.75 -26.84
N ALA A 143 -16.48 14.54 -27.85
CA ALA A 143 -15.84 13.24 -28.04
C ALA A 143 -14.72 13.08 -26.99
N ALA A 144 -14.80 12.04 -26.16
CA ALA A 144 -13.73 11.69 -25.24
C ALA A 144 -12.40 11.62 -26.00
N MET A 145 -11.43 12.45 -25.63
CA MET A 145 -10.11 12.44 -26.23
C MET A 145 -9.46 11.09 -25.89
N HIS A 146 -9.58 10.12 -26.80
CA HIS A 146 -9.03 8.79 -26.61
C HIS A 146 -7.52 8.90 -26.33
N GLY A 147 -7.06 8.36 -25.20
CA GLY A 147 -5.68 8.48 -24.73
C GLY A 147 -5.37 9.73 -23.88
N VAL A 148 -6.36 10.48 -23.40
CA VAL A 148 -6.20 11.60 -22.45
C VAL A 148 -7.17 11.44 -21.28
N TRP A 149 -6.75 11.88 -20.09
CA TRP A 149 -7.63 11.92 -18.92
C TRP A 149 -8.73 12.98 -19.07
N PRO A 150 -9.90 12.79 -18.42
CA PRO A 150 -10.92 13.84 -18.32
C PRO A 150 -10.33 15.13 -17.72
N GLN A 151 -10.85 16.28 -18.14
CA GLN A 151 -10.52 17.54 -17.47
C GLN A 151 -11.19 17.56 -16.09
N THR A 152 -10.49 18.12 -15.11
CA THR A 152 -10.98 18.24 -13.73
C THR A 152 -11.20 19.69 -13.35
N GLY A 153 -12.20 19.93 -12.50
CA GLY A 153 -12.37 21.22 -11.82
C GLY A 153 -11.16 21.55 -10.94
N ARG A 154 -11.02 22.82 -10.55
CA ARG A 154 -9.93 23.29 -9.70
C ARG A 154 -10.24 22.99 -8.23
N SER A 155 -9.58 21.99 -7.66
CA SER A 155 -9.71 21.61 -6.24
C SER A 155 -8.44 20.87 -5.78
N GLU A 156 -8.08 20.98 -4.50
CA GLU A 156 -6.99 20.20 -3.88
C GLU A 156 -7.29 18.69 -3.84
N ARG A 157 -8.58 18.33 -3.94
CA ARG A 157 -9.07 16.94 -4.04
C ARG A 157 -9.83 16.74 -5.34
N ALA A 158 -9.33 17.32 -6.42
CA ALA A 158 -9.98 17.25 -7.72
C ALA A 158 -10.12 15.82 -8.23
N VAL A 159 -9.26 14.89 -7.83
CA VAL A 159 -9.37 13.45 -8.14
C VAL A 159 -9.32 12.66 -6.84
N GLU A 160 -10.20 11.67 -6.71
CA GLU A 160 -10.26 10.73 -5.61
C GLU A 160 -10.34 9.31 -6.16
N ILE A 161 -9.45 8.45 -5.68
CA ILE A 161 -9.36 7.05 -6.09
C ILE A 161 -9.44 6.18 -4.85
N THR A 162 -10.47 5.34 -4.81
CA THR A 162 -10.67 4.34 -3.77
C THR A 162 -10.23 2.99 -4.32
N TYR A 163 -9.34 2.30 -3.62
CA TYR A 163 -8.82 0.99 -4.04
C TYR A 163 -8.59 0.06 -2.85
N LEU A 164 -8.70 -1.23 -3.10
CA LEU A 164 -8.34 -2.29 -2.16
C LEU A 164 -6.88 -2.67 -2.39
N ALA A 165 -6.07 -2.62 -1.34
CA ALA A 165 -4.68 -3.07 -1.38
C ALA A 165 -4.32 -3.88 -0.14
N GLY A 166 -3.29 -4.70 -0.26
CA GLY A 166 -2.81 -5.65 0.75
C GLY A 166 -2.98 -7.09 0.30
N PHE A 167 -2.71 -8.02 1.20
CA PHE A 167 -2.75 -9.45 0.92
C PHE A 167 -3.59 -10.17 1.98
N ALA A 168 -4.29 -11.22 1.55
CA ALA A 168 -4.84 -12.18 2.51
C ALA A 168 -3.67 -12.89 3.23
N PRO A 169 -3.77 -13.18 4.54
CA PRO A 169 -2.67 -13.79 5.30
C PRO A 169 -2.12 -15.07 4.66
N GLU A 170 -3.00 -15.95 4.17
CA GLU A 170 -2.66 -17.21 3.50
C GLU A 170 -1.85 -17.00 2.21
N ASP A 171 -2.21 -16.00 1.42
CA ASP A 171 -1.50 -15.62 0.20
C ASP A 171 -0.16 -14.97 0.53
N PHE A 172 -0.11 -14.17 1.59
CA PHE A 172 1.10 -13.47 2.02
C PHE A 172 2.22 -14.44 2.38
N VAL A 173 1.90 -15.52 3.10
CA VAL A 173 2.88 -16.53 3.52
C VAL A 173 3.56 -17.18 2.31
N SER A 174 2.80 -17.53 1.28
CA SER A 174 3.34 -18.21 0.09
C SER A 174 4.10 -17.27 -0.85
N ARG A 175 3.64 -16.02 -0.99
CA ARG A 175 4.22 -15.04 -1.93
C ARG A 175 5.45 -14.33 -1.38
N TYR A 176 5.48 -14.06 -0.07
CA TYR A 176 6.52 -13.23 0.56
C TYR A 176 7.13 -13.87 1.81
N PRO A 177 7.70 -15.08 1.72
CA PRO A 177 8.29 -15.77 2.87
C PRO A 177 9.42 -14.95 3.53
N SER A 178 10.22 -14.21 2.75
CA SER A 178 11.29 -13.37 3.28
C SER A 178 10.78 -12.21 4.13
N VAL A 179 9.73 -11.53 3.66
CA VAL A 179 9.10 -10.41 4.39
C VAL A 179 8.44 -10.92 5.65
N ARG A 180 7.79 -12.07 5.58
CA ARG A 180 7.21 -12.73 6.75
C ARG A 180 8.26 -13.04 7.81
N ILE A 181 9.41 -13.58 7.42
CA ILE A 181 10.54 -13.83 8.32
C ILE A 181 11.04 -12.51 8.93
N TRP A 182 11.12 -11.44 8.15
CA TRP A 182 11.47 -10.11 8.66
C TRP A 182 10.51 -9.65 9.76
N ILE A 183 9.20 -9.78 9.54
CA ILE A 183 8.16 -9.39 10.53
C ILE A 183 8.29 -10.24 11.79
N LEU A 184 8.47 -11.56 11.67
CA LEU A 184 8.66 -12.45 12.83
C LEU A 184 9.89 -12.05 13.65
N MET A 185 11.01 -11.76 13.00
CA MET A 185 12.23 -11.30 13.68
C MET A 185 12.04 -9.94 14.35
N ALA A 186 11.39 -9.00 13.68
CA ALA A 186 11.06 -7.69 14.24
C ALA A 186 10.16 -7.83 15.48
N CYS A 187 9.15 -8.71 15.44
CA CYS A 187 8.28 -8.98 16.58
C CYS A 187 9.04 -9.58 17.77
N ALA A 188 9.85 -10.62 17.53
CA ALA A 188 10.62 -11.25 18.59
C ALA A 188 11.64 -10.28 19.22
N TRP A 189 12.26 -9.44 18.40
CA TRP A 189 13.17 -8.39 18.87
C TRP A 189 12.45 -7.33 19.71
N ALA A 190 11.31 -6.82 19.23
CA ALA A 190 10.52 -5.81 19.95
C ALA A 190 9.98 -6.35 21.29
N TYR A 191 9.58 -7.62 21.34
CA TYR A 191 9.16 -8.26 22.58
C TYR A 191 10.31 -8.38 23.59
N ALA A 192 11.50 -8.77 23.13
CA ALA A 192 12.69 -8.84 23.97
C ALA A 192 13.15 -7.45 24.46
N GLN A 193 12.84 -6.39 23.70
CA GLN A 193 13.30 -5.02 23.93
C GLN A 193 12.12 -4.06 24.16
N ARG A 194 11.33 -4.39 25.17
CA ARG A 194 10.11 -3.67 25.59
C ARG A 194 10.35 -2.33 26.29
N GLU A 195 11.60 -1.91 26.45
CA GLU A 195 11.98 -0.64 27.06
C GLU A 195 12.58 0.31 26.02
N MET A 196 12.30 1.61 26.13
CA MET A 196 12.86 2.62 25.23
C MET A 196 14.39 2.76 25.39
N PHE A 197 14.94 2.34 26.53
CA PHE A 197 16.36 2.39 26.83
C PHE A 197 16.88 1.00 27.19
N MET A 198 17.95 0.59 26.51
CA MET A 198 18.69 -0.61 26.86
C MET A 198 19.83 -0.24 27.82
N LEU A 199 19.77 -0.73 29.05
CA LEU A 199 20.93 -0.76 29.93
C LEU A 199 21.91 -1.80 29.36
N LYS A 200 22.91 -1.34 28.61
CA LYS A 200 24.02 -2.20 28.16
C LYS A 200 24.81 -2.68 29.39
N LEU A 201 24.46 -3.85 29.90
CA LEU A 201 25.31 -4.58 30.85
C LEU A 201 26.65 -4.86 30.16
N ARG A 202 27.77 -4.52 30.82
CA ARG A 202 29.12 -4.81 30.29
C ARG A 202 29.21 -6.30 29.95
N GLY A 203 29.48 -6.61 28.67
CA GLY A 203 29.69 -7.99 28.20
C GLY A 203 28.53 -8.60 27.40
N SER A 204 27.38 -7.94 27.26
CA SER A 204 26.37 -8.35 26.28
C SER A 204 26.80 -7.94 24.86
N GLY A 205 27.70 -8.72 24.27
CA GLY A 205 28.03 -8.60 22.85
C GLY A 205 26.83 -9.03 22.02
N PHE A 206 25.98 -8.09 21.64
CA PHE A 206 25.03 -8.31 20.56
C PHE A 206 25.76 -8.10 19.24
N GLU A 207 25.84 -9.15 18.43
CA GLU A 207 26.16 -9.02 17.01
C GLU A 207 24.84 -8.66 16.31
N GLU A 208 24.77 -7.45 15.77
CA GLU A 208 23.64 -7.04 14.95
C GLU A 208 23.64 -7.87 13.67
N LEU A 209 22.45 -8.35 13.25
CA LEU A 209 22.32 -8.92 11.91
C LEU A 209 22.79 -7.87 10.89
N PRO A 210 23.57 -8.26 9.87
CA PRO A 210 24.00 -7.32 8.85
C PRO A 210 22.80 -6.52 8.31
N PRO A 211 22.83 -5.17 8.35
CA PRO A 211 21.70 -4.35 7.94
C PRO A 211 21.22 -4.64 6.52
N ASP A 212 22.14 -4.98 5.62
CA ASP A 212 21.84 -5.34 4.23
C ASP A 212 21.04 -6.64 4.12
N TYR A 213 21.29 -7.60 5.01
CA TYR A 213 20.48 -8.82 5.09
C TYR A 213 19.05 -8.48 5.54
N MET A 214 18.90 -7.62 6.54
CA MET A 214 17.57 -7.18 6.99
C MET A 214 16.82 -6.40 5.91
N GLN A 215 17.51 -5.62 5.08
CA GLN A 215 16.90 -4.89 3.97
C GLN A 215 16.52 -5.82 2.81
N SER A 216 17.37 -6.80 2.47
CA SER A 216 17.10 -7.72 1.35
C SER A 216 15.86 -8.60 1.60
N LEU A 217 15.53 -8.90 2.85
CA LEU A 217 14.30 -9.61 3.20
C LEU A 217 13.03 -8.86 2.77
N LEU A 218 13.07 -7.53 2.73
CA LEU A 218 11.96 -6.66 2.34
C LEU A 218 11.93 -6.35 0.84
N GLU A 219 13.02 -6.62 0.11
CA GLU A 219 13.18 -6.30 -1.31
C GLU A 219 12.04 -6.82 -2.20
N PRO A 220 11.48 -8.03 -1.98
CA PRO A 220 10.39 -8.55 -2.81
C PRO A 220 9.11 -7.69 -2.82
N LEU A 221 8.88 -6.88 -1.78
CA LEU A 221 7.74 -5.96 -1.69
C LEU A 221 8.11 -4.49 -1.84
N THR A 222 9.41 -4.16 -1.85
CA THR A 222 9.86 -2.78 -1.84
C THR A 222 9.58 -2.09 -3.18
N VAL A 223 8.77 -1.02 -3.14
CA VAL A 223 8.56 -0.12 -4.27
C VAL A 223 9.72 0.89 -4.36
N PRO A 224 10.09 1.33 -5.57
CA PRO A 224 11.08 2.39 -5.72
C PRO A 224 10.61 3.69 -5.03
N PRO A 225 11.50 4.41 -4.33
CA PRO A 225 11.14 5.70 -3.76
C PRO A 225 10.78 6.68 -4.88
N ARG A 226 9.67 7.40 -4.68
CA ARG A 226 9.21 8.46 -5.58
C ARG A 226 9.68 9.79 -4.96
N PHE A 227 10.56 10.49 -5.68
CA PHE A 227 11.22 11.72 -5.26
C PHE A 227 10.25 12.85 -4.90
#